data_AF-A0A098LBM8-F1
#
_entry.id   AF-A0A098LBM8-F1
#
_cell.length_a   1.000
_cell.length_b   1.000
_cell.length_c   1.000
_cell.angle_alpha   90.00
_cell.angle_beta   90.00
_cell.angle_gamma   90.00
#
_symmetry.space_group_name_H-M   'P 1'
#
loop_
_entity.id
_entity.type
_entity.pdbx_description
1 polymer ?
#
loop_
_entity_poly.entity_id
_entity_poly.type
_entity_poly.pdbx_seq_one_letter_code
_entity_poly.pdbx_strand_id
1 'polypeptide(L)'
;MKEKSNNLPFSFSSIMITSIEKLQEDIFCDTDYKIRYSGFATTDVLNVLERTFYGTHGLSYRHRNVRERAGKTLHPHFFTLYKRDTSIGTFCLSERIIINKGYPEKGFYGRYLSILPEYGGKGLGTLLKEKAYDYIRKTEPRSLIIYSYIEEANRYSLNLSRKQGNKLAGYYEVLSFSRFNPKIFSGFSRLEKERIDEFKRLFKEYYSAYQLVILDYIGQNNNYFVIRKKGEIIAGVQAVPAHWQFKSIPGLSGFVAQNILPFIPKLSKVFNAKNYHFIAFDSVYVKEGFENLLPFLFESVLAAFNCHSGLYYGDANSPLTKSFKSSDRGFLSKIESEIRPMIMISSHNSHSHWEPMEKGPFYVSAFDQV
;
A
#
# COMPACT_ATOMS: atom_id res chain seq x y z
N MET A 1 13.81 35.73 -46.28
CA MET A 1 12.75 36.70 -45.93
C MET A 1 11.44 35.94 -45.77
N LYS A 2 10.73 36.16 -44.65
CA LYS A 2 9.44 35.59 -44.22
C LYS A 2 9.41 34.25 -43.45
N GLU A 3 9.44 34.45 -42.13
CA GLU A 3 8.70 33.82 -41.04
C GLU A 3 7.44 32.98 -41.33
N LYS A 4 7.25 31.99 -40.44
CA LYS A 4 6.04 31.52 -39.71
C LYS A 4 5.98 29.98 -39.73
N SER A 5 5.67 29.26 -38.66
CA SER A 5 5.26 29.59 -37.29
C SER A 5 5.37 28.33 -36.44
N ASN A 6 5.83 28.52 -35.19
CA ASN A 6 5.77 27.54 -34.10
C ASN A 6 4.32 27.06 -33.85
N ASN A 7 4.15 25.74 -33.69
CA ASN A 7 3.03 25.17 -32.94
C ASN A 7 3.61 24.22 -31.88
N LEU A 8 3.70 24.72 -30.65
CA LEU A 8 3.92 23.95 -29.43
C LEU A 8 2.56 23.39 -28.92
N PRO A 9 2.59 22.29 -28.15
CA PRO A 9 1.43 21.45 -27.89
C PRO A 9 0.56 21.98 -26.74
N PHE A 10 -0.68 21.49 -26.77
CA PHE A 10 -1.73 21.63 -25.76
C PHE A 10 -1.23 21.71 -24.31
N SER A 11 -1.41 22.88 -23.70
CA SER A 11 -1.34 23.06 -22.26
C SER A 11 -2.57 22.39 -21.63
N PHE A 12 -2.36 21.36 -20.82
CA PHE A 12 -3.35 20.93 -19.83
C PHE A 12 -3.24 21.86 -18.62
N SER A 13 -3.97 22.97 -18.67
CA SER A 13 -4.25 23.78 -17.48
C SER A 13 -5.70 24.25 -17.54
N SER A 14 -6.35 24.26 -16.38
CA SER A 14 -7.72 24.71 -16.14
C SER A 14 -8.85 23.77 -16.61
N ILE A 15 -9.14 22.74 -15.80
CA ILE A 15 -10.54 22.46 -15.46
C ILE A 15 -10.69 22.88 -14.00
N MET A 16 -11.35 24.02 -13.82
CA MET A 16 -11.65 24.60 -12.52
C MET A 16 -12.49 23.64 -11.67
N ILE A 17 -12.00 23.52 -10.45
CA ILE A 17 -12.64 23.02 -9.25
C ILE A 17 -14.01 23.69 -9.08
N THR A 18 -15.08 22.90 -9.08
CA THR A 18 -16.36 23.30 -8.51
C THR A 18 -16.95 22.15 -7.71
N SER A 19 -16.47 22.01 -6.48
CA SER A 19 -17.30 21.66 -5.34
C SER A 19 -16.72 22.39 -4.15
N ILE A 20 -17.57 23.07 -3.38
CA ILE A 20 -17.24 23.35 -1.99
C ILE A 20 -17.09 21.96 -1.37
N GLU A 21 -15.85 21.49 -1.22
CA GLU A 21 -15.59 20.19 -0.62
C GLU A 21 -16.19 20.23 0.79
N LYS A 22 -17.31 19.55 0.99
CA LYS A 22 -17.83 19.32 2.33
C LYS A 22 -16.75 18.55 3.06
N LEU A 23 -16.00 19.24 3.91
CA LEU A 23 -14.88 18.64 4.63
C LEU A 23 -15.36 17.55 5.60
N GLN A 24 -16.60 17.66 6.09
CA GLN A 24 -17.28 16.65 6.89
C GLN A 24 -18.80 16.71 6.68
N GLU A 25 -19.47 15.56 6.74
CA GLU A 25 -20.94 15.51 6.87
C GLU A 25 -21.40 14.18 7.49
N ASP A 26 -22.55 14.19 8.16
CA ASP A 26 -23.19 12.96 8.63
C ASP A 26 -23.95 12.31 7.46
N ILE A 27 -23.52 11.12 7.05
CA ILE A 27 -24.07 10.39 5.88
C ILE A 27 -25.08 9.31 6.28
N PHE A 28 -25.13 8.96 7.56
CA PHE A 28 -26.04 7.99 8.14
C PHE A 28 -26.27 8.32 9.61
N CYS A 29 -27.51 8.24 10.05
CA CYS A 29 -27.89 8.36 11.46
C CYS A 29 -29.09 7.45 11.73
N ASP A 30 -29.00 6.67 12.79
CA ASP A 30 -30.13 5.98 13.41
C ASP A 30 -30.15 6.28 14.92
N THR A 31 -30.98 5.55 15.69
CA THR A 31 -31.15 5.74 17.13
C THR A 31 -29.87 5.52 17.94
N ASP A 32 -28.99 4.64 17.49
CA ASP A 32 -27.80 4.19 18.24
C ASP A 32 -26.48 4.64 17.60
N TYR A 33 -26.47 4.84 16.28
CA TYR A 33 -25.26 4.98 15.48
C TYR A 33 -25.33 6.14 14.49
N LYS A 34 -24.16 6.69 14.22
CA LYS A 34 -23.96 7.74 13.22
C LYS A 34 -22.71 7.47 12.42
N ILE A 35 -22.73 7.68 11.11
CA ILE A 35 -21.53 7.63 10.27
C ILE A 35 -21.27 9.03 9.72
N ARG A 36 -20.09 9.55 10.02
CA ARG A 36 -19.61 10.84 9.52
C ARG A 36 -18.54 10.63 8.45
N TYR A 37 -18.74 11.24 7.30
CA TYR A 37 -17.73 11.41 6.27
C TYR A 37 -16.74 12.51 6.66
N SER A 38 -15.46 12.35 6.29
CA SER A 38 -14.46 13.41 6.29
C SER A 38 -13.41 13.23 5.19
N GLY A 39 -13.00 14.34 4.55
CA GLY A 39 -11.93 14.35 3.54
C GLY A 39 -10.50 14.25 4.10
N PHE A 40 -10.37 14.01 5.41
CA PHE A 40 -9.09 13.94 6.13
C PHE A 40 -9.20 13.07 7.38
N ALA A 41 -8.06 12.67 7.93
CA ALA A 41 -7.98 11.88 9.16
C ALA A 41 -8.20 12.77 10.39
N THR A 42 -9.40 12.74 10.97
CA THR A 42 -9.73 13.47 12.20
C THR A 42 -9.04 12.84 13.43
N THR A 43 -9.05 13.55 14.56
CA THR A 43 -8.59 12.99 15.85
C THR A 43 -9.31 11.69 16.19
N ASP A 44 -10.62 11.61 15.93
CA ASP A 44 -11.43 10.42 16.18
C ASP A 44 -11.01 9.23 15.32
N VAL A 45 -10.75 9.46 14.02
CA VAL A 45 -10.15 8.45 13.13
C VAL A 45 -8.83 7.95 13.72
N LEU A 46 -7.93 8.86 14.07
CA LEU A 46 -6.61 8.50 14.58
C LEU A 46 -6.69 7.69 15.89
N ASN A 47 -7.60 8.07 16.79
CA ASN A 47 -7.83 7.37 18.06
C ASN A 47 -8.32 5.93 17.84
N VAL A 48 -9.22 5.70 16.86
CA VAL A 48 -9.66 4.34 16.48
C VAL A 48 -8.49 3.55 15.91
N LEU A 49 -7.72 4.13 14.99
CA LEU A 49 -6.62 3.44 14.32
C LEU A 49 -5.48 3.04 15.26
N GLU A 50 -5.09 3.91 16.20
CA GLU A 50 -4.03 3.62 17.16
C GLU A 50 -4.35 2.46 18.13
N ARG A 51 -5.65 2.25 18.36
CA ARG A 51 -6.18 1.19 19.23
C ARG A 51 -6.48 -0.10 18.48
N THR A 52 -6.42 -0.09 17.16
CA THR A 52 -6.77 -1.24 16.33
C THR A 52 -5.59 -2.19 16.16
N PHE A 53 -5.83 -3.48 16.40
CA PHE A 53 -5.00 -4.56 15.89
C PHE A 53 -5.67 -5.15 14.65
N TYR A 54 -4.93 -5.23 13.56
CA TYR A 54 -5.30 -5.94 12.35
C TYR A 54 -5.08 -7.45 12.55
N GLY A 55 -5.87 -8.26 11.83
CA GLY A 55 -5.85 -9.71 11.93
C GLY A 55 -6.80 -10.26 13.01
N THR A 56 -7.61 -11.25 12.63
CA THR A 56 -8.59 -11.92 13.53
C THR A 56 -8.18 -13.35 13.87
N HIS A 57 -7.69 -14.10 12.89
CA HIS A 57 -7.20 -15.47 13.04
C HIS A 57 -5.82 -15.55 12.38
N GLY A 58 -4.77 -15.74 13.18
CA GLY A 58 -3.38 -15.81 12.70
C GLY A 58 -2.51 -14.61 13.12
N LEU A 59 -1.90 -13.95 12.12
CA LEU A 59 -1.05 -12.79 12.33
C LEU A 59 -1.88 -11.63 12.89
N SER A 60 -1.49 -11.07 14.03
CA SER A 60 -2.13 -9.90 14.60
C SER A 60 -1.10 -8.81 14.89
N TYR A 61 -1.32 -7.62 14.35
CA TYR A 61 -0.36 -6.52 14.42
C TYR A 61 -1.06 -5.16 14.41
N ARG A 62 -0.34 -4.12 14.84
CA ARG A 62 -0.78 -2.73 14.73
C ARG A 62 0.32 -1.86 14.15
N HIS A 63 -0.09 -0.80 13.47
CA HIS A 63 0.82 0.20 12.92
C HIS A 63 1.10 1.25 14.00
N ARG A 64 2.37 1.53 14.26
CA ARG A 64 2.79 2.46 15.32
C ARG A 64 3.01 3.90 14.82
N ASN A 65 3.07 4.08 13.50
CA ASN A 65 3.21 5.38 12.82
C ASN A 65 1.91 5.83 12.14
N VAL A 66 0.74 5.40 12.63
CA VAL A 66 -0.53 5.60 11.92
C VAL A 66 -0.94 7.07 11.76
N ARG A 67 -0.56 7.96 12.69
CA ARG A 67 -0.81 9.42 12.55
C ARG A 67 -0.10 10.01 11.34
N GLU A 68 1.18 9.71 11.20
CA GLU A 68 1.98 10.14 10.05
C GLU A 68 1.43 9.54 8.74
N ARG A 69 1.07 8.24 8.78
CA ARG A 69 0.57 7.51 7.62
C ARG A 69 -0.78 8.00 7.11
N ALA A 70 -1.74 8.18 8.01
CA ALA A 70 -3.07 8.65 7.66
C ALA A 70 -3.00 10.04 7.01
N GLY A 71 -2.11 10.92 7.49
CA GLY A 71 -1.87 12.24 6.88
C GLY A 71 -1.18 12.21 5.51
N LYS A 72 -0.58 11.08 5.11
CA LYS A 72 0.09 10.88 3.81
C LYS A 72 -0.76 10.05 2.82
N THR A 73 -1.98 9.67 3.21
CA THR A 73 -2.89 8.92 2.33
C THR A 73 -3.38 9.83 1.21
N LEU A 74 -3.38 9.32 -0.04
CA LEU A 74 -3.86 10.07 -1.20
C LEU A 74 -5.37 10.29 -1.10
N HIS A 75 -5.78 11.56 -1.26
CA HIS A 75 -7.17 12.04 -1.29
C HIS A 75 -8.14 11.15 -0.49
N PRO A 76 -8.01 11.14 0.85
CA PRO A 76 -8.69 10.15 1.66
C PRO A 76 -10.16 10.51 1.90
N HIS A 77 -11.04 9.54 1.71
CA HIS A 77 -12.45 9.61 2.11
C HIS A 77 -12.64 8.73 3.34
N PHE A 78 -12.57 9.35 4.52
CA PHE A 78 -12.79 8.67 5.79
C PHE A 78 -14.27 8.63 6.15
N PHE A 79 -14.70 7.49 6.70
CA PHE A 79 -16.03 7.25 7.22
C PHE A 79 -15.87 6.77 8.66
N THR A 80 -16.33 7.57 9.61
CA THR A 80 -16.17 7.30 11.05
C THR A 80 -17.51 6.92 11.65
N LEU A 81 -17.56 5.74 12.24
CA LEU A 81 -18.73 5.22 12.95
C LEU A 81 -18.70 5.68 14.41
N TYR A 82 -19.77 6.32 14.85
CA TYR A 82 -20.00 6.72 16.22
C TYR A 82 -21.13 5.91 16.83
N LYS A 83 -21.00 5.62 18.13
CA LYS A 83 -22.11 5.25 18.99
C LYS A 83 -22.31 6.39 19.98
N ARG A 84 -23.44 7.10 19.88
CA ARG A 84 -23.61 8.43 20.51
C ARG A 84 -22.46 9.35 20.07
N ASP A 85 -21.66 9.85 21.01
CA ASP A 85 -20.54 10.77 20.75
C ASP A 85 -19.17 10.07 20.71
N THR A 86 -19.13 8.75 20.90
CA THR A 86 -17.87 7.99 20.91
C THR A 86 -17.59 7.41 19.53
N SER A 87 -16.43 7.72 18.94
CA SER A 87 -15.94 7.07 17.73
C SER A 87 -15.53 5.62 18.01
N ILE A 88 -16.16 4.66 17.34
CA ILE A 88 -15.98 3.22 17.58
C ILE A 88 -15.47 2.45 16.37
N GLY A 89 -15.41 3.09 15.20
CA GLY A 89 -14.94 2.46 13.98
C GLY A 89 -14.59 3.46 12.90
N THR A 90 -13.77 3.04 11.94
CA THR A 90 -13.44 3.83 10.77
C THR A 90 -13.24 2.94 9.54
N PHE A 91 -13.38 3.54 8.37
CA PHE A 91 -13.03 2.98 7.08
C PHE A 91 -12.61 4.11 6.16
N CYS A 92 -11.63 3.86 5.29
CA CYS A 92 -11.14 4.86 4.35
C CYS A 92 -11.17 4.31 2.92
N LEU A 93 -11.69 5.12 2.00
CA LEU A 93 -11.52 4.93 0.57
C LEU A 93 -10.55 5.99 0.06
N SER A 94 -9.34 5.59 -0.31
CA SER A 94 -8.31 6.51 -0.79
C SER A 94 -8.41 6.67 -2.31
N GLU A 95 -8.89 7.85 -2.73
CA GLU A 95 -9.06 8.20 -4.14
C GLU A 95 -7.73 8.43 -4.82
N ARG A 96 -7.60 7.94 -6.04
CA ARG A 96 -6.37 8.00 -6.82
C ARG A 96 -6.64 7.74 -8.31
N ILE A 97 -5.66 8.09 -9.14
CA ILE A 97 -5.60 7.59 -10.51
C ILE A 97 -4.79 6.30 -10.50
N ILE A 98 -5.39 5.22 -10.98
CA ILE A 98 -4.71 3.95 -11.24
C ILE A 98 -4.49 3.79 -12.74
N ILE A 99 -3.44 3.09 -13.13
CA ILE A 99 -3.15 2.77 -14.53
C ILE A 99 -3.32 1.26 -14.70
N ASN A 100 -4.24 0.89 -15.59
CA ASN A 100 -4.54 -0.49 -15.97
C ASN A 100 -4.11 -0.70 -17.42
N LYS A 101 -3.02 -1.44 -17.63
CA LYS A 101 -2.47 -1.75 -18.96
C LYS A 101 -2.24 -0.49 -19.83
N GLY A 102 -1.72 0.57 -19.20
CA GLY A 102 -1.49 1.87 -19.82
C GLY A 102 -2.67 2.83 -19.80
N TYR A 103 -3.89 2.39 -19.47
CA TYR A 103 -5.09 3.22 -19.41
C TYR A 103 -5.31 3.79 -18.01
N PRO A 104 -5.32 5.13 -17.83
CA PRO A 104 -5.61 5.75 -16.55
C PRO A 104 -7.11 5.68 -16.22
N GLU A 105 -7.44 5.31 -15.00
CA GLU A 105 -8.81 5.22 -14.49
C GLU A 105 -8.91 5.76 -13.06
N LYS A 106 -10.09 6.23 -12.68
CA LYS A 106 -10.37 6.63 -11.30
C LYS A 106 -10.50 5.40 -10.42
N GLY A 107 -9.73 5.35 -9.35
CA GLY A 107 -9.67 4.24 -8.41
C GLY A 107 -9.85 4.66 -6.96
N PHE A 108 -10.37 3.75 -6.14
CA PHE A 108 -10.47 3.89 -4.69
C PHE A 108 -9.88 2.66 -4.02
N TYR A 109 -8.85 2.86 -3.21
CA TYR A 109 -8.31 1.79 -2.38
C TYR A 109 -8.99 1.78 -1.02
N GLY A 110 -9.62 0.65 -0.67
CA GLY A 110 -10.19 0.40 0.64
C GLY A 110 -9.09 0.07 1.65
N ARG A 111 -8.90 0.96 2.63
CA ARG A 111 -7.96 0.81 3.74
C ARG A 111 -8.63 1.11 5.07
N TYR A 112 -7.95 0.75 6.16
CA TYR A 112 -8.36 1.18 7.51
C TYR A 112 -9.77 0.77 7.94
N LEU A 113 -10.34 -0.30 7.38
CA LEU A 113 -11.57 -0.86 7.94
C LEU A 113 -11.28 -1.40 9.34
N SER A 114 -11.85 -0.78 10.35
CA SER A 114 -11.51 -1.05 11.74
C SER A 114 -12.70 -0.77 12.64
N ILE A 115 -13.03 -1.72 13.51
CA ILE A 115 -14.02 -1.57 14.58
C ILE A 115 -13.29 -1.87 15.88
N LEU A 116 -13.46 -1.03 16.89
CA LEU A 116 -12.85 -1.26 18.20
C LEU A 116 -13.31 -2.62 18.76
N PRO A 117 -12.41 -3.41 19.39
CA PRO A 117 -12.69 -4.79 19.78
C PRO A 117 -13.96 -4.97 20.61
N GLU A 118 -14.25 -4.05 21.53
CA GLU A 118 -15.44 -4.04 22.39
C GLU A 118 -16.78 -3.89 21.61
N TYR A 119 -16.72 -3.48 20.34
CA TYR A 119 -17.87 -3.38 19.42
C TYR A 119 -17.83 -4.41 18.27
N GLY A 120 -16.85 -5.33 18.28
CA GLY A 120 -16.72 -6.39 17.28
C GLY A 120 -17.91 -7.35 17.26
N GLY A 121 -18.11 -8.04 16.12
CA GLY A 121 -19.13 -9.08 15.96
C GLY A 121 -20.58 -8.60 15.79
N LYS A 122 -20.84 -7.29 15.84
CA LYS A 122 -22.20 -6.70 15.79
C LYS A 122 -22.66 -6.24 14.39
N GLY A 123 -21.99 -6.69 13.33
CA GLY A 123 -22.29 -6.26 11.96
C GLY A 123 -21.89 -4.81 11.61
N LEU A 124 -21.30 -4.06 12.54
CA LEU A 124 -20.96 -2.65 12.37
C LEU A 124 -19.92 -2.38 11.26
N GLY A 125 -18.97 -3.29 11.06
CA GLY A 125 -18.03 -3.20 9.94
C GLY A 125 -18.72 -3.33 8.58
N THR A 126 -19.80 -4.13 8.52
CA THR A 126 -20.64 -4.27 7.32
C THR A 126 -21.39 -2.98 7.04
N LEU A 127 -22.10 -2.45 8.04
CA LEU A 127 -22.83 -1.19 7.94
C LEU A 127 -21.91 -0.05 7.48
N LEU A 128 -20.74 0.08 8.13
CA LEU A 128 -19.79 1.13 7.81
C LEU A 128 -19.27 1.05 6.37
N LYS A 129 -18.86 -0.15 5.93
CA LYS A 129 -18.36 -0.33 4.56
C LYS A 129 -19.47 -0.13 3.52
N GLU A 130 -20.69 -0.58 3.80
CA GLU A 130 -21.84 -0.40 2.92
C GLU A 130 -22.14 1.08 2.70
N LYS A 131 -22.30 1.85 3.78
CA LYS A 131 -22.59 3.29 3.67
C LYS A 131 -21.45 4.07 3.01
N ALA A 132 -20.20 3.67 3.21
CA ALA A 132 -19.07 4.25 2.50
C ALA A 132 -19.11 3.98 0.98
N TYR A 133 -19.41 2.75 0.58
CA TYR A 133 -19.52 2.37 -0.84
C TYR A 133 -20.71 3.08 -1.49
N ASP A 134 -21.86 3.12 -0.83
CA ASP A 134 -23.06 3.80 -1.32
C ASP A 134 -22.79 5.30 -1.50
N TYR A 135 -22.12 5.93 -0.53
CA TYR A 135 -21.74 7.33 -0.60
C TYR A 135 -20.87 7.60 -1.83
N ILE A 136 -19.74 6.89 -1.98
CA ILE A 136 -18.84 7.09 -3.12
C ILE A 136 -19.52 6.83 -4.45
N ARG A 137 -20.29 5.73 -4.58
CA ARG A 137 -21.02 5.42 -5.83
C ARG A 137 -22.07 6.48 -6.17
N LYS A 138 -22.70 7.08 -5.17
CA LYS A 138 -23.67 8.17 -5.38
C LYS A 138 -23.00 9.49 -5.76
N THR A 139 -21.84 9.81 -5.18
CA THR A 139 -21.12 11.05 -5.44
C THR A 139 -20.27 10.99 -6.72
N GLU A 140 -19.99 9.79 -7.22
CA GLU A 140 -19.16 9.57 -8.41
C GLU A 140 -19.98 9.04 -9.59
N PRO A 141 -20.49 9.92 -10.47
CA PRO A 141 -21.31 9.50 -11.60
C PRO A 141 -20.51 8.78 -12.70
N ARG A 142 -19.18 8.86 -12.67
CA ARG A 142 -18.28 8.27 -13.69
C ARG A 142 -17.91 6.83 -13.33
N SER A 143 -17.42 6.09 -14.33
CA SER A 143 -16.85 4.76 -14.12
C SER A 143 -15.67 4.83 -13.15
N LEU A 144 -15.66 3.93 -12.17
CA LEU A 144 -14.59 3.84 -11.16
C LEU A 144 -14.32 2.39 -10.79
N ILE A 145 -13.14 2.17 -10.20
CA ILE A 145 -12.73 0.90 -9.60
C ILE A 145 -12.59 1.08 -8.09
N ILE A 146 -13.09 0.13 -7.32
CA ILE A 146 -12.80 0.01 -5.89
C ILE A 146 -12.01 -1.28 -5.68
N TYR A 147 -10.85 -1.19 -5.02
CA TYR A 147 -10.02 -2.35 -4.75
C TYR A 147 -9.53 -2.39 -3.31
N SER A 148 -9.16 -3.58 -2.83
CA SER A 148 -8.60 -3.77 -1.50
C SER A 148 -7.67 -4.98 -1.48
N TYR A 149 -6.72 -4.94 -0.54
CA TYR A 149 -5.84 -6.07 -0.25
C TYR A 149 -6.34 -6.75 1.02
N ILE A 150 -6.57 -8.05 0.97
CA ILE A 150 -7.16 -8.80 2.07
C ILE A 150 -6.40 -10.12 2.25
N GLU A 151 -5.82 -10.33 3.43
CA GLU A 151 -5.23 -11.62 3.79
C GLU A 151 -6.27 -12.74 3.73
N GLU A 152 -5.92 -13.88 3.11
CA GLU A 152 -6.85 -14.99 2.93
C GLU A 152 -7.43 -15.55 4.24
N ALA A 153 -6.62 -15.56 5.31
CA ALA A 153 -7.04 -15.97 6.64
C ALA A 153 -8.10 -15.03 7.26
N ASN A 154 -8.22 -13.79 6.79
CA ASN A 154 -9.21 -12.82 7.26
C ASN A 154 -10.57 -13.05 6.59
N ARG A 155 -11.19 -14.19 6.89
CA ARG A 155 -12.48 -14.63 6.31
C ARG A 155 -13.60 -13.61 6.51
N TYR A 156 -13.61 -12.88 7.63
CA TYR A 156 -14.58 -11.82 7.89
C TYR A 156 -14.49 -10.70 6.85
N SER A 157 -13.29 -10.13 6.66
CA SER A 157 -13.08 -9.02 5.71
C SER A 157 -13.31 -9.47 4.27
N LEU A 158 -12.94 -10.71 3.95
CA LEU A 158 -13.18 -11.31 2.64
C LEU A 158 -14.68 -11.44 2.34
N ASN A 159 -15.46 -12.01 3.27
CA ASN A 159 -16.90 -12.16 3.11
C ASN A 159 -17.59 -10.80 2.94
N LEU A 160 -17.18 -9.82 3.73
CA LEU A 160 -17.67 -8.46 3.61
C LEU A 160 -17.30 -7.84 2.24
N SER A 161 -16.08 -8.04 1.76
CA SER A 161 -15.65 -7.56 0.44
C SER A 161 -16.50 -8.16 -0.68
N ARG A 162 -16.77 -9.47 -0.63
CA ARG A 162 -17.62 -10.18 -1.60
C ARG A 162 -19.06 -9.68 -1.59
N LYS A 163 -19.65 -9.44 -0.41
CA LYS A 163 -21.00 -8.86 -0.27
C LYS A 163 -21.14 -7.50 -0.94
N GLN A 164 -20.03 -6.73 -1.01
CA GLN A 164 -19.99 -5.43 -1.69
C GLN A 164 -19.74 -5.51 -3.21
N GLY A 165 -19.77 -6.72 -3.77
CA GLY A 165 -19.57 -6.97 -5.19
C GLY A 165 -18.10 -7.07 -5.61
N ASN A 166 -17.15 -7.06 -4.67
CA ASN A 166 -15.74 -7.26 -5.03
C ASN A 166 -15.48 -8.72 -5.35
N LYS A 167 -14.82 -8.95 -6.48
CA LYS A 167 -14.39 -10.26 -6.97
C LYS A 167 -12.89 -10.42 -6.72
N LEU A 168 -12.46 -11.68 -6.58
CA LEU A 168 -11.04 -11.99 -6.53
C LEU A 168 -10.42 -11.66 -7.89
N ALA A 169 -9.43 -10.79 -7.90
CA ALA A 169 -8.68 -10.43 -9.10
C ALA A 169 -7.33 -11.15 -9.17
N GLY A 170 -6.68 -11.39 -8.04
CA GLY A 170 -5.36 -12.01 -8.00
C GLY A 170 -4.82 -12.21 -6.60
N TYR A 171 -3.58 -12.66 -6.53
CA TYR A 171 -2.81 -12.86 -5.30
C TYR A 171 -1.47 -12.14 -5.42
N TYR A 172 -0.88 -11.77 -4.30
CA TYR A 172 0.49 -11.26 -4.28
C TYR A 172 1.29 -11.94 -3.18
N GLU A 173 2.61 -11.80 -3.25
CA GLU A 173 3.53 -12.31 -2.26
C GLU A 173 4.04 -11.17 -1.37
N VAL A 174 4.28 -11.51 -0.11
CA VAL A 174 5.05 -10.70 0.82
C VAL A 174 6.39 -11.40 0.98
N LEU A 175 7.47 -10.76 0.56
CA LEU A 175 8.81 -11.32 0.60
C LEU A 175 9.69 -10.50 1.55
N SER A 176 10.14 -11.16 2.61
CA SER A 176 11.09 -10.59 3.57
C SER A 176 12.50 -10.51 3.01
N PHE A 177 13.23 -9.50 3.48
CA PHE A 177 14.64 -9.28 3.19
C PHE A 177 15.36 -8.90 4.49
N SER A 178 16.59 -9.40 4.69
CA SER A 178 17.35 -9.05 5.90
C SER A 178 18.86 -9.11 5.72
N ARG A 179 19.55 -8.25 6.50
CA ARG A 179 21.01 -8.21 6.64
C ARG A 179 21.38 -7.86 8.07
N PHE A 180 22.27 -8.65 8.67
CA PHE A 180 22.76 -8.35 10.02
C PHE A 180 23.65 -7.11 10.07
N ASN A 181 24.40 -6.83 9.00
CA ASN A 181 25.25 -5.66 8.85
C ASN A 181 25.10 -5.11 7.42
N PRO A 182 24.01 -4.37 7.12
CA PRO A 182 23.76 -3.82 5.79
C PRO A 182 24.89 -2.90 5.33
N LYS A 183 25.19 -2.92 4.03
CA LYS A 183 26.24 -2.10 3.40
C LYS A 183 25.73 -1.34 2.19
N ILE A 184 26.34 -0.19 1.93
CA ILE A 184 26.07 0.60 0.73
C ILE A 184 26.83 0.01 -0.45
N PHE A 185 26.12 -0.24 -1.55
CA PHE A 185 26.68 -0.67 -2.82
C PHE A 185 27.27 0.49 -3.62
N SER A 186 28.32 0.23 -4.39
CA SER A 186 28.93 1.26 -5.26
C SER A 186 27.95 1.71 -6.35
N GLY A 187 27.76 3.02 -6.50
CA GLY A 187 26.78 3.57 -7.45
C GLY A 187 25.36 3.68 -6.88
N PHE A 188 25.14 3.31 -5.62
CA PHE A 188 23.92 3.64 -4.90
C PHE A 188 23.86 5.14 -4.57
N SER A 189 22.72 5.77 -4.84
CA SER A 189 22.46 7.17 -4.51
C SER A 189 20.97 7.43 -4.35
N ARG A 190 20.62 8.56 -3.75
CA ARG A 190 19.25 9.07 -3.74
C ARG A 190 18.96 9.73 -5.10
N LEU A 191 17.78 9.49 -5.66
CA LEU A 191 17.36 10.16 -6.88
C LEU A 191 17.17 11.66 -6.62
N GLU A 192 17.64 12.48 -7.54
CA GLU A 192 17.52 13.93 -7.50
C GLU A 192 16.04 14.32 -7.62
N LYS A 193 15.58 15.30 -6.81
CA LYS A 193 14.16 15.68 -6.74
C LYS A 193 13.63 16.13 -8.10
N GLU A 194 14.46 16.84 -8.85
CA GLU A 194 14.18 17.41 -10.16
C GLU A 194 13.98 16.32 -11.22
N ARG A 195 14.45 15.08 -10.96
CA ARG A 195 14.34 13.94 -11.85
C ARG A 195 13.18 13.00 -11.52
N ILE A 196 12.37 13.30 -10.50
CA ILE A 196 11.24 12.45 -10.11
C ILE A 196 10.21 12.31 -11.23
N ASP A 197 9.86 13.40 -11.92
CA ASP A 197 8.85 13.33 -12.99
C ASP A 197 9.37 12.62 -14.24
N GLU A 198 10.67 12.74 -14.54
CA GLU A 198 11.35 11.93 -15.55
C GLU A 198 11.27 10.45 -15.19
N PHE A 199 11.57 10.12 -13.94
CA PHE A 199 11.55 8.75 -13.47
C PHE A 199 10.13 8.16 -13.45
N LYS A 200 9.10 8.94 -13.08
CA LYS A 200 7.69 8.50 -13.15
C LYS A 200 7.27 8.09 -14.56
N ARG A 201 7.80 8.72 -15.62
CA ARG A 201 7.56 8.32 -17.02
C ARG A 201 8.21 6.97 -17.33
N LEU A 202 9.48 6.79 -16.97
CA LEU A 202 10.18 5.52 -17.11
C LEU A 202 9.46 4.40 -16.35
N PHE A 203 9.03 4.68 -15.12
CA PHE A 203 8.31 3.72 -14.28
C PHE A 203 6.96 3.33 -14.89
N LYS A 204 6.20 4.30 -15.42
CA LYS A 204 4.94 4.06 -16.13
C LYS A 204 5.14 3.15 -17.35
N GLU A 205 6.22 3.34 -18.10
CA GLU A 205 6.56 2.49 -19.25
C GLU A 205 6.93 1.07 -18.81
N TYR A 206 7.78 0.94 -17.80
CA TYR A 206 8.20 -0.35 -17.23
C TYR A 206 7.00 -1.18 -16.72
N TYR A 207 6.02 -0.52 -16.08
CA TYR A 207 4.80 -1.13 -15.58
C TYR A 207 3.61 -1.05 -16.57
N SER A 208 3.86 -0.79 -17.86
CA SER A 208 2.78 -0.57 -18.86
C SER A 208 1.85 -1.77 -19.04
N ALA A 209 2.33 -3.00 -18.85
CA ALA A 209 1.52 -4.22 -18.90
C ALA A 209 0.80 -4.56 -17.57
N TYR A 210 1.08 -3.81 -16.51
CA TYR A 210 0.53 -4.07 -15.18
C TYR A 210 -0.79 -3.37 -14.95
N GLN A 211 -1.48 -3.83 -13.91
CA GLN A 211 -2.75 -3.29 -13.43
C GLN A 211 -2.57 -2.61 -12.07
N LEU A 212 -3.45 -1.67 -11.73
CA LEU A 212 -3.45 -0.90 -10.49
C LEU A 212 -2.15 -0.12 -10.23
N VAL A 213 -1.43 0.24 -11.28
CA VAL A 213 -0.18 1.00 -11.16
C VAL A 213 -0.50 2.41 -10.66
N ILE A 214 0.19 2.86 -9.62
CA ILE A 214 0.10 4.22 -9.09
C ILE A 214 1.47 4.87 -9.08
N LEU A 215 1.53 6.18 -9.30
CA LEU A 215 2.80 6.92 -9.42
C LEU A 215 3.00 7.89 -8.24
N ASP A 216 1.95 8.17 -7.48
CA ASP A 216 1.89 9.27 -6.52
C ASP A 216 2.89 9.14 -5.35
N TYR A 217 3.23 7.92 -4.96
CA TYR A 217 4.17 7.67 -3.87
C TYR A 217 5.65 7.74 -4.30
N ILE A 218 5.93 7.78 -5.61
CA ILE A 218 7.30 7.91 -6.12
C ILE A 218 7.86 9.29 -5.78
N GLY A 219 8.98 9.31 -5.04
CA GLY A 219 9.64 10.53 -4.57
C GLY A 219 9.14 11.03 -3.22
N GLN A 220 8.19 10.33 -2.59
CA GLN A 220 7.66 10.73 -1.29
C GLN A 220 8.78 10.81 -0.25
N ASN A 221 8.80 11.90 0.52
CA ASN A 221 9.85 12.21 1.51
C ASN A 221 11.27 12.22 0.93
N ASN A 222 11.42 12.44 -0.39
CA ASN A 222 12.69 12.33 -1.11
C ASN A 222 13.32 10.92 -1.02
N ASN A 223 12.56 9.87 -0.70
CA ASN A 223 13.09 8.54 -0.38
C ASN A 223 13.14 7.58 -1.58
N TYR A 224 13.31 8.11 -2.79
CA TYR A 224 13.59 7.28 -3.94
C TYR A 224 15.10 7.10 -4.10
N PHE A 225 15.56 5.86 -4.21
CA PHE A 225 16.98 5.51 -4.33
C PHE A 225 17.23 4.72 -5.60
N VAL A 226 18.43 4.84 -6.15
CA VAL A 226 18.82 4.26 -7.43
C VAL A 226 20.23 3.70 -7.39
N ILE A 227 20.48 2.69 -8.21
CA ILE A 227 21.82 2.28 -8.61
C ILE A 227 22.09 2.80 -10.01
N ARG A 228 23.26 3.43 -10.20
CA ARG A 228 23.72 3.94 -11.49
C ARG A 228 24.88 3.13 -12.05
N LYS A 229 24.86 2.90 -13.36
CA LYS A 229 26.01 2.39 -14.12
C LYS A 229 26.25 3.28 -15.33
N LYS A 230 27.44 3.88 -15.43
CA LYS A 230 27.79 4.87 -16.47
C LYS A 230 26.77 6.01 -16.61
N GLY A 231 26.24 6.49 -15.47
CA GLY A 231 25.24 7.57 -15.42
C GLY A 231 23.78 7.15 -15.62
N GLU A 232 23.53 5.92 -16.10
CA GLU A 232 22.18 5.40 -16.33
C GLU A 232 21.56 4.79 -15.06
N ILE A 233 20.25 5.00 -14.83
CA ILE A 233 19.48 4.30 -13.80
C ILE A 233 19.27 2.86 -14.25
N ILE A 234 19.82 1.89 -13.52
CA ILE A 234 19.64 0.46 -13.81
C ILE A 234 18.75 -0.24 -12.78
N ALA A 235 18.62 0.32 -11.58
CA ALA A 235 17.69 -0.15 -10.57
C ALA A 235 17.24 1.03 -9.69
N GLY A 236 16.03 0.95 -9.14
CA GLY A 236 15.44 1.98 -8.30
C GLY A 236 14.40 1.42 -7.33
N VAL A 237 14.20 2.10 -6.21
CA VAL A 237 13.20 1.73 -5.19
C VAL A 237 12.76 2.96 -4.40
N GLN A 238 11.47 3.06 -4.15
CA GLN A 238 10.92 3.96 -3.15
C GLN A 238 11.00 3.27 -1.78
N ALA A 239 11.79 3.84 -0.86
CA ALA A 239 11.88 3.35 0.50
C ALA A 239 10.75 3.92 1.35
N VAL A 240 10.00 3.03 2.00
CA VAL A 240 8.86 3.40 2.85
C VAL A 240 9.11 2.88 4.26
N PRO A 241 9.69 3.69 5.17
CA PRO A 241 9.87 3.28 6.57
C PRO A 241 8.54 2.91 7.21
N ALA A 242 8.54 1.81 7.96
CA ALA A 242 7.36 1.27 8.62
C ALA A 242 7.71 0.80 10.03
N HIS A 243 6.72 0.91 10.92
CA HIS A 243 6.87 0.51 12.31
C HIS A 243 5.63 -0.26 12.77
N TRP A 244 5.81 -1.56 13.01
CA TRP A 244 4.77 -2.45 13.46
C TRP A 244 5.01 -2.97 14.87
N GLN A 245 3.90 -3.30 15.53
CA GLN A 245 3.92 -4.11 16.74
C GLN A 245 3.01 -5.31 16.55
N PHE A 246 3.58 -6.49 16.70
CA PHE A 246 2.87 -7.75 16.65
C PHE A 246 2.34 -8.11 18.03
N LYS A 247 1.07 -8.54 18.06
CA LYS A 247 0.43 -9.19 19.22
C LYS A 247 0.58 -10.70 19.14
N SER A 248 0.36 -11.27 17.96
CA SER A 248 0.52 -12.70 17.69
C SER A 248 1.12 -12.92 16.31
N ILE A 249 2.03 -13.89 16.21
CA ILE A 249 2.60 -14.36 14.95
C ILE A 249 2.41 -15.87 14.95
N PRO A 250 1.67 -16.45 14.01
CA PRO A 250 1.45 -17.89 13.98
C PRO A 250 2.66 -18.64 13.42
N GLY A 251 2.79 -19.92 13.75
CA GLY A 251 3.76 -20.83 13.14
C GLY A 251 5.21 -20.64 13.60
N LEU A 252 6.14 -21.09 12.75
CA LEU A 252 7.58 -21.12 13.04
C LEU A 252 8.16 -19.73 13.32
N SER A 253 7.70 -18.70 12.62
CA SER A 253 8.10 -17.31 12.87
C SER A 253 7.70 -16.83 14.27
N GLY A 254 6.52 -17.22 14.74
CA GLY A 254 6.07 -16.98 16.12
C GLY A 254 6.91 -17.71 17.17
N PHE A 255 7.24 -18.98 16.90
CA PHE A 255 8.13 -19.75 17.76
C PHE A 255 9.52 -19.11 17.87
N VAL A 256 10.13 -18.73 16.73
CA VAL A 256 11.44 -18.05 16.69
C VAL A 256 11.38 -16.72 17.45
N ALA A 257 10.31 -15.93 17.25
CA ALA A 257 10.11 -14.66 17.93
C ALA A 257 10.01 -14.79 19.45
N GLN A 258 9.37 -15.85 19.95
CA GLN A 258 9.16 -16.06 21.38
C GLN A 258 10.32 -16.78 22.06
N ASN A 259 10.97 -17.74 21.39
CA ASN A 259 11.87 -18.69 22.03
C ASN A 259 13.34 -18.55 21.62
N ILE A 260 13.65 -17.91 20.50
CA ILE A 260 15.03 -17.84 19.97
C ILE A 260 15.54 -16.40 20.01
N LEU A 261 14.73 -15.46 19.51
CA LEU A 261 15.07 -14.05 19.39
C LEU A 261 15.52 -13.36 20.69
N PRO A 262 14.95 -13.67 21.88
CA PRO A 262 15.40 -13.07 23.13
C PRO A 262 16.86 -13.40 23.52
N PHE A 263 17.41 -14.52 23.02
CA PHE A 263 18.68 -15.07 23.49
C PHE A 263 19.86 -14.83 22.54
N ILE A 264 19.63 -14.28 21.34
CA ILE A 264 20.69 -14.10 20.34
C ILE A 264 20.89 -12.60 20.05
N PRO A 265 21.97 -11.99 20.57
CA PRO A 265 22.37 -10.64 20.22
C PRO A 265 22.53 -10.51 18.70
N LYS A 266 22.05 -9.40 18.11
CA LYS A 266 21.94 -9.10 16.65
C LYS A 266 20.67 -9.60 15.96
N LEU A 267 20.07 -10.73 16.35
CA LEU A 267 18.78 -11.15 15.77
C LEU A 267 17.66 -10.16 16.12
N SER A 268 17.69 -9.61 17.33
CA SER A 268 16.78 -8.56 17.79
C SER A 268 16.83 -7.27 16.96
N LYS A 269 17.93 -7.02 16.24
CA LYS A 269 18.04 -5.89 15.30
C LYS A 269 17.30 -6.16 13.99
N VAL A 270 17.31 -7.42 13.53
CA VAL A 270 16.64 -7.85 12.29
C VAL A 270 15.13 -7.92 12.48
N PHE A 271 14.68 -8.41 13.64
CA PHE A 271 13.25 -8.51 13.95
C PHE A 271 13.00 -8.32 15.43
N ASN A 272 12.03 -7.47 15.79
CA ASN A 272 11.57 -7.30 17.15
C ASN A 272 10.05 -7.20 17.16
N ALA A 273 9.37 -8.28 17.58
CA ALA A 273 7.91 -8.36 17.54
C ALA A 273 7.19 -7.18 18.22
N LYS A 274 7.78 -6.59 19.27
CA LYS A 274 7.16 -5.50 20.03
C LYS A 274 7.41 -4.11 19.41
N ASN A 275 8.47 -3.96 18.62
CA ASN A 275 8.97 -2.69 18.09
C ASN A 275 9.68 -2.95 16.76
N TYR A 276 8.94 -3.43 15.76
CA TYR A 276 9.50 -3.87 14.49
C TYR A 276 9.63 -2.69 13.53
N HIS A 277 10.87 -2.22 13.34
CA HIS A 277 11.21 -1.20 12.35
C HIS A 277 11.78 -1.86 11.10
N PHE A 278 11.20 -1.54 9.95
CA PHE A 278 11.61 -2.11 8.68
C PHE A 278 11.36 -1.13 7.54
N ILE A 279 11.92 -1.44 6.36
CA ILE A 279 11.64 -0.70 5.13
C ILE A 279 10.69 -1.52 4.26
N ALA A 280 9.55 -0.95 3.90
CA ALA A 280 8.75 -1.46 2.79
C ALA A 280 9.35 -0.95 1.47
N PHE A 281 9.66 -1.88 0.57
CA PHE A 281 10.25 -1.59 -0.74
C PHE A 281 9.10 -1.38 -1.74
N ASP A 282 8.81 -0.12 -2.06
CA ASP A 282 7.76 0.29 -2.99
C ASP A 282 8.35 0.72 -4.34
N SER A 283 7.51 0.79 -5.37
CA SER A 283 7.84 1.33 -6.69
C SER A 283 9.23 0.88 -7.18
N VAL A 284 9.47 -0.44 -7.11
CA VAL A 284 10.74 -1.05 -7.48
C VAL A 284 10.87 -1.04 -9.01
N TYR A 285 12.02 -0.63 -9.51
CA TYR A 285 12.36 -0.65 -10.92
C TYR A 285 13.68 -1.39 -11.07
N VAL A 286 13.78 -2.28 -12.06
CA VAL A 286 15.06 -2.87 -12.46
C VAL A 286 15.06 -3.02 -13.97
N LYS A 287 16.09 -2.48 -14.61
CA LYS A 287 16.33 -2.67 -16.03
C LYS A 287 16.58 -4.15 -16.31
N GLU A 288 16.01 -4.66 -17.40
CA GLU A 288 16.15 -6.06 -17.81
C GLU A 288 17.63 -6.50 -17.84
N GLY A 289 17.91 -7.66 -17.25
CA GLY A 289 19.26 -8.22 -17.13
C GLY A 289 20.06 -7.72 -15.93
N PHE A 290 19.50 -6.85 -15.10
CA PHE A 290 20.12 -6.34 -13.86
C PHE A 290 19.38 -6.77 -12.58
N GLU A 291 18.51 -7.77 -12.66
CA GLU A 291 17.71 -8.26 -11.53
C GLU A 291 18.57 -8.79 -10.37
N ASN A 292 19.78 -9.26 -10.67
CA ASN A 292 20.78 -9.65 -9.68
C ASN A 292 21.23 -8.49 -8.76
N LEU A 293 20.93 -7.24 -9.11
CA LEU A 293 21.20 -6.07 -8.27
C LEU A 293 20.16 -5.81 -7.19
N LEU A 294 19.00 -6.48 -7.21
CA LEU A 294 17.94 -6.28 -6.22
C LEU A 294 18.42 -6.42 -4.76
N PRO A 295 19.15 -7.49 -4.37
CA PRO A 295 19.66 -7.60 -3.01
C PRO A 295 20.59 -6.44 -2.62
N PHE A 296 21.43 -5.98 -3.54
CA PHE A 296 22.35 -4.86 -3.29
C PHE A 296 21.62 -3.53 -3.14
N LEU A 297 20.59 -3.31 -3.95
CA LEU A 297 19.72 -2.14 -3.84
C LEU A 297 19.02 -2.12 -2.48
N PHE A 298 18.36 -3.22 -2.10
CA PHE A 298 17.63 -3.31 -0.84
C PHE A 298 18.57 -3.22 0.37
N GLU A 299 19.72 -3.88 0.33
CA GLU A 299 20.73 -3.78 1.39
C GLU A 299 21.27 -2.35 1.56
N SER A 300 21.50 -1.63 0.45
CA SER A 300 21.95 -0.23 0.51
C SER A 300 20.89 0.68 1.11
N VAL A 301 19.61 0.44 0.80
CA VAL A 301 18.49 1.15 1.44
C VAL A 301 18.45 0.84 2.93
N LEU A 302 18.58 -0.42 3.33
CA LEU A 302 18.66 -0.79 4.75
C LEU A 302 19.79 -0.06 5.47
N ALA A 303 20.98 0.02 4.85
CA ALA A 303 22.12 0.77 5.38
C ALA A 303 21.81 2.28 5.52
N ALA A 304 21.19 2.88 4.51
CA ALA A 304 20.83 4.31 4.50
C ALA A 304 19.82 4.70 5.58
N PHE A 305 18.98 3.76 6.02
CA PHE A 305 17.99 3.97 7.10
C PHE A 305 18.42 3.39 8.45
N ASN A 306 19.62 2.78 8.54
CA ASN A 306 20.05 2.03 9.73
C ASN A 306 19.02 0.97 10.17
N CYS A 307 18.39 0.32 9.19
CA CYS A 307 17.46 -0.80 9.38
C CYS A 307 18.15 -2.11 9.00
N HIS A 308 17.61 -3.24 9.46
CA HIS A 308 18.20 -4.57 9.21
C HIS A 308 17.28 -5.51 8.43
N SER A 309 16.06 -5.05 8.14
CA SER A 309 15.04 -5.83 7.47
C SER A 309 14.10 -4.96 6.65
N GLY A 310 13.49 -5.58 5.66
CA GLY A 310 12.47 -4.95 4.83
C GLY A 310 11.51 -5.98 4.25
N LEU A 311 10.40 -5.48 3.72
CA LEU A 311 9.36 -6.27 3.07
C LEU A 311 9.14 -5.75 1.65
N TYR A 312 9.11 -6.67 0.70
CA TYR A 312 8.70 -6.41 -0.67
C TYR A 312 7.32 -7.04 -0.90
N TYR A 313 6.49 -6.34 -1.67
CA TYR A 313 5.15 -6.79 -2.03
C TYR A 313 5.05 -6.81 -3.54
N GLY A 314 4.68 -7.96 -4.12
CA GLY A 314 4.63 -8.06 -5.56
C GLY A 314 3.76 -9.19 -6.05
N ASP A 315 3.21 -9.02 -7.24
CA ASP A 315 2.47 -10.07 -7.93
C ASP A 315 3.33 -11.32 -8.09
N ALA A 316 2.78 -12.48 -7.70
CA ALA A 316 3.48 -13.76 -7.66
C ALA A 316 3.98 -14.22 -9.05
N ASN A 317 3.31 -13.79 -10.12
CA ASN A 317 3.62 -14.16 -11.48
C ASN A 317 4.59 -13.20 -12.17
N SER A 318 4.81 -12.01 -11.60
CA SER A 318 5.69 -11.00 -12.20
C SER A 318 7.15 -11.47 -12.28
N PRO A 319 7.87 -11.16 -13.38
CA PRO A 319 9.29 -11.46 -13.50
C PRO A 319 10.12 -10.90 -12.35
N LEU A 320 9.82 -9.67 -11.92
CA LEU A 320 10.53 -9.01 -10.81
C LEU A 320 10.40 -9.78 -9.50
N THR A 321 9.17 -10.19 -9.12
CA THR A 321 8.96 -10.99 -7.90
C THR A 321 9.65 -12.33 -7.99
N LYS A 322 9.58 -13.02 -9.14
CA LYS A 322 10.28 -14.31 -9.34
C LYS A 322 11.80 -14.18 -9.19
N SER A 323 12.39 -13.15 -9.81
CA SER A 323 13.82 -12.86 -9.70
C SER A 323 14.23 -12.50 -8.28
N PHE A 324 13.41 -11.73 -7.55
CA PHE A 324 13.71 -11.43 -6.15
C PHE A 324 13.59 -12.66 -5.25
N LYS A 325 12.56 -13.48 -5.47
CA LYS A 325 12.30 -14.70 -4.70
C LYS A 325 13.45 -15.71 -4.80
N SER A 326 14.09 -15.82 -5.97
CA SER A 326 15.24 -16.69 -6.21
C SER A 326 16.59 -16.12 -5.74
N SER A 327 16.63 -14.86 -5.29
CA SER A 327 17.85 -14.19 -4.84
C SER A 327 18.20 -14.48 -3.36
N ASP A 328 19.40 -14.08 -2.93
CA ASP A 328 19.77 -14.13 -1.51
C ASP A 328 19.05 -13.03 -0.69
N ARG A 329 17.96 -13.43 -0.04
CA ARG A 329 17.14 -12.58 0.83
C ARG A 329 17.56 -12.57 2.30
N GLY A 330 18.61 -13.31 2.67
CA GLY A 330 19.15 -13.36 4.02
C GLY A 330 18.40 -14.30 4.98
N PHE A 331 18.39 -13.97 6.27
CA PHE A 331 17.90 -14.87 7.33
C PHE A 331 16.38 -14.95 7.39
N LEU A 332 15.67 -13.82 7.33
CA LEU A 332 14.21 -13.79 7.49
C LEU A 332 13.47 -14.63 6.46
N SER A 333 13.99 -14.74 5.23
CA SER A 333 13.38 -15.57 4.18
C SER A 333 13.36 -17.07 4.51
N LYS A 334 14.23 -17.54 5.40
CA LYS A 334 14.30 -18.95 5.82
C LYS A 334 13.27 -19.33 6.88
N ILE A 335 12.70 -18.32 7.54
CA ILE A 335 11.70 -18.49 8.62
C ILE A 335 10.37 -17.81 8.30
N GLU A 336 10.26 -17.26 7.09
CA GLU A 336 9.06 -16.63 6.57
C GLU A 336 7.93 -17.65 6.46
N SER A 337 6.80 -17.33 7.08
CA SER A 337 5.56 -18.08 6.90
C SER A 337 4.93 -17.71 5.56
N GLU A 338 4.36 -18.68 4.86
CA GLU A 338 3.58 -18.40 3.67
C GLU A 338 2.32 -17.60 4.05
N ILE A 339 2.24 -16.37 3.56
CA ILE A 339 1.05 -15.52 3.64
C ILE A 339 0.54 -15.38 2.21
N ARG A 340 -0.78 -15.55 2.03
CA ARG A 340 -1.42 -15.42 0.73
C ARG A 340 -2.46 -14.29 0.74
N PRO A 341 -2.03 -13.03 0.58
CA PRO A 341 -2.95 -11.94 0.40
C PRO A 341 -3.65 -11.96 -0.97
N MET A 342 -4.89 -11.47 -0.99
CA MET A 342 -5.73 -11.37 -2.18
C MET A 342 -5.95 -9.93 -2.59
N ILE A 343 -6.05 -9.72 -3.89
CA ILE A 343 -6.49 -8.46 -4.51
C ILE A 343 -7.98 -8.62 -4.83
N MET A 344 -8.83 -7.82 -4.19
CA MET A 344 -10.27 -7.84 -4.36
C MET A 344 -10.71 -6.56 -5.08
N ILE A 345 -11.44 -6.68 -6.20
CA ILE A 345 -11.79 -5.56 -7.08
C ILE A 345 -13.30 -5.57 -7.40
N SER A 346 -13.92 -4.39 -7.43
CA SER A 346 -15.21 -4.15 -8.07
C SER A 346 -15.14 -2.92 -8.97
N SER A 347 -16.02 -2.85 -9.96
CA SER A 347 -16.22 -1.68 -10.80
C SER A 347 -17.65 -1.15 -10.65
N HIS A 348 -17.82 0.14 -10.86
CA HIS A 348 -19.13 0.81 -10.88
C HIS A 348 -19.28 1.55 -12.21
N ASN A 349 -20.48 1.49 -12.83
CA ASN A 349 -20.83 2.10 -14.12
C ASN A 349 -19.88 1.73 -15.30
N SER A 350 -19.45 0.48 -15.42
CA SER A 350 -18.13 0.16 -16.01
C SER A 350 -18.03 0.03 -17.54
N HIS A 351 -17.03 0.72 -18.08
CA HIS A 351 -16.17 0.30 -19.21
C HIS A 351 -14.73 0.04 -18.70
N SER A 352 -14.60 -0.60 -17.53
CA SER A 352 -13.30 -0.72 -16.86
C SER A 352 -12.32 -1.63 -17.61
N HIS A 353 -11.05 -1.24 -17.65
CA HIS A 353 -9.98 -1.97 -18.34
C HIS A 353 -9.24 -2.99 -17.47
N TRP A 354 -9.68 -3.21 -16.22
CA TRP A 354 -9.08 -4.24 -15.37
C TRP A 354 -9.52 -5.64 -15.79
N GLU A 355 -8.62 -6.59 -15.58
CA GLU A 355 -8.77 -8.00 -15.87
C GLU A 355 -8.22 -8.87 -14.73
N PRO A 356 -8.68 -10.12 -14.56
CA PRO A 356 -8.07 -11.06 -13.61
C PRO A 356 -6.57 -11.25 -13.88
N MET A 357 -5.82 -11.65 -12.84
CA MET A 357 -4.35 -11.78 -12.85
C MET A 357 -3.82 -12.73 -13.93
N GLU A 358 -4.63 -13.72 -14.33
CA GLU A 358 -4.34 -14.62 -15.46
C GLU A 358 -4.07 -13.88 -16.77
N LYS A 359 -4.57 -12.65 -16.91
CA LYS A 359 -4.43 -11.82 -18.10
C LYS A 359 -3.41 -10.69 -17.95
N GLY A 360 -2.75 -10.55 -16.81
CA GLY A 360 -1.71 -9.54 -16.60
C GLY A 360 -1.39 -9.28 -15.13
N PRO A 361 -0.13 -8.95 -14.80
CA PRO A 361 0.30 -8.79 -13.42
C PRO A 361 -0.28 -7.54 -12.76
N PHE A 362 -0.38 -7.58 -11.44
CA PHE A 362 -0.77 -6.44 -10.62
C PHE A 362 0.44 -5.70 -10.04
N TYR A 363 0.39 -4.38 -10.05
CA TYR A 363 1.22 -3.57 -9.19
C TYR A 363 0.68 -3.61 -7.77
N VAL A 364 1.57 -3.82 -6.81
CA VAL A 364 1.22 -3.84 -5.39
C VAL A 364 2.01 -2.75 -4.69
N SER A 365 1.30 -1.67 -4.38
CA SER A 365 1.84 -0.55 -3.61
C SER A 365 2.21 -1.03 -2.22
N ALA A 366 3.50 -0.93 -1.88
CA ALA A 366 3.98 -1.30 -0.56
C ALA A 366 3.49 -0.30 0.50
N PHE A 367 3.39 0.99 0.17
CA PHE A 367 2.85 2.05 1.05
C PHE A 367 1.43 1.73 1.52
N ASP A 368 0.61 1.14 0.66
CA ASP A 368 -0.76 0.75 1.02
C ASP A 368 -0.81 -0.44 1.99
N GLN A 369 0.29 -1.21 2.13
CA GLN A 369 0.38 -2.35 3.05
C GLN A 369 0.78 -1.96 4.47
N VAL A 370 1.38 -0.78 4.68
CA VAL A 370 2.15 -0.44 5.91
C VAL A 370 1.72 0.82 6.64
#